data_AF-A0A1Y4UAA4-F1
#
_entry.id   AF-A0A1Y4UAA4-F1
#
_cell.length_a   1.000
_cell.length_b   1.000
_cell.length_c   1.000
_cell.angle_alpha   90.00
_cell.angle_beta   90.00
_cell.angle_gamma   90.00
#
_symmetry.space_group_name_H-M   'P 1'
#
loop_
_entity.id
_entity.type
_entity.pdbx_description
1 polymer ?
#
loop_
_entity_poly.entity_id
_entity_poly.type
_entity_poly.pdbx_seq_one_letter_code
_entity_poly.pdbx_strand_id
1 'polypeptide(L)'
;MKRILIIAAIASGLFWSGCQKDLDTYQGESGIYFDHQEKETQNNLRADTLSFGWGQIDGDILETKISLRINLIGDVVDYDRKFQVLVTETIIPEELKGKMEAAVEGVDYRAFETECMIPAHEVSTNLDITLLRTEALQTESRALTIALQETEELKFLYSREITDKENNRRRIDLQRVIVMNENLAKPDWWYRHEAIFGEYSMKKSITICDVMGIDRTEWISNDYGNRTAYLIFIGQYMQRWLNEQNPPIYEEDGETLMTMGPDSQN
;
A
#
# COMPACT_ATOMS: atom_id res chain seq x y z
N MET A 1 -47.10 10.41 54.33
CA MET A 1 -46.96 9.10 53.67
C MET A 1 -47.78 8.99 52.37
N LYS A 2 -49.09 9.34 52.35
CA LYS A 2 -49.91 9.29 51.11
C LYS A 2 -49.44 10.20 49.95
N ARG A 3 -48.75 11.31 50.22
CA ARG A 3 -48.20 12.21 49.18
C ARG A 3 -46.87 11.72 48.57
N ILE A 4 -46.11 10.90 49.28
CA ILE A 4 -44.83 10.33 48.79
C ILE A 4 -45.10 9.16 47.84
N LEU A 5 -46.16 8.39 48.08
CA LEU A 5 -46.60 7.29 47.22
C LEU A 5 -47.10 7.77 45.84
N ILE A 6 -47.68 8.97 45.75
CA ILE A 6 -48.18 9.52 44.47
C ILE A 6 -47.03 10.02 43.59
N ILE A 7 -45.96 10.56 44.19
CA ILE A 7 -44.78 11.03 43.43
C ILE A 7 -43.98 9.84 42.88
N ALA A 8 -43.90 8.74 43.61
CA ALA A 8 -43.28 7.49 43.13
C ALA A 8 -44.07 6.85 41.97
N ALA A 9 -45.41 6.93 41.99
CA ALA A 9 -46.26 6.40 40.92
C ALA A 9 -46.16 7.21 39.61
N ILE A 10 -45.95 8.53 39.70
CA ILE A 10 -45.77 9.40 38.52
C ILE A 10 -44.34 9.25 37.94
N ALA A 11 -43.33 9.04 38.79
CA ALA A 11 -41.97 8.77 38.35
C ALA A 11 -41.81 7.39 37.67
N SER A 12 -42.63 6.41 38.02
CA SER A 12 -42.64 5.07 37.40
C SER A 12 -43.26 5.03 36.00
N GLY A 13 -44.11 6.01 35.65
CA GLY A 13 -44.79 6.05 34.34
C GLY A 13 -43.97 6.67 33.19
N LEU A 14 -42.84 7.30 33.51
CA LEU A 14 -41.99 8.00 32.53
C LEU A 14 -40.86 7.14 31.94
N PHE A 15 -40.71 5.88 32.38
CA PHE A 15 -39.62 5.00 31.95
C PHE A 15 -39.98 4.01 30.82
N TRP A 16 -41.20 4.05 30.27
CA TRP A 16 -41.64 3.10 29.23
C TRP A 16 -41.89 3.68 27.84
N SER A 17 -41.58 4.96 27.63
CA SER A 17 -41.60 5.57 26.30
C SER A 17 -40.19 5.65 25.71
N GLY A 18 -39.44 4.55 25.77
CA GLY A 18 -38.25 4.37 24.94
C GLY A 18 -38.74 4.22 23.50
N CYS A 19 -38.77 5.32 22.75
CA CYS A 19 -39.09 5.31 21.33
C CYS A 19 -38.00 4.49 20.62
N GLN A 20 -38.25 3.20 20.40
CA GLN A 20 -37.54 2.42 19.39
C GLN A 20 -37.91 3.06 18.05
N LYS A 21 -37.10 4.00 17.60
CA LYS A 21 -37.10 4.36 16.18
C LYS A 21 -36.55 3.14 15.47
N ASP A 22 -37.39 2.48 14.70
CA ASP A 22 -36.92 1.58 13.65
C ASP A 22 -35.87 2.35 12.86
N LEU A 23 -34.64 1.86 12.89
CA LEU A 23 -33.58 2.40 12.05
C LEU A 23 -34.04 2.12 10.62
N ASP A 24 -34.13 3.16 9.79
CA ASP A 24 -34.30 2.98 8.35
C ASP A 24 -33.09 2.15 7.87
N THR A 25 -33.30 0.84 7.76
CA THR A 25 -32.35 -0.05 7.12
C THR A 25 -32.32 0.32 5.66
N TYR A 26 -31.12 0.46 5.11
CA TYR A 26 -30.94 0.66 3.67
C TYR A 26 -31.78 -0.39 2.92
N GLN A 27 -32.51 0.05 1.90
CA GLN A 27 -33.22 -0.82 0.96
C GLN A 27 -32.88 -0.31 -0.44
N GLY A 28 -31.97 -1.00 -1.11
CA GLY A 28 -31.46 -0.57 -2.40
C GLY A 28 -30.63 -1.65 -3.06
N GLU A 29 -30.15 -1.35 -4.26
CA GLU A 29 -29.24 -2.23 -4.99
C GLU A 29 -27.96 -2.47 -4.16
N SER A 30 -27.35 -3.64 -4.34
CA SER A 30 -26.06 -3.94 -3.75
C SER A 30 -24.94 -3.70 -4.76
N GLY A 31 -23.74 -3.43 -4.26
CA GLY A 31 -22.59 -3.16 -5.11
C GLY A 31 -21.25 -3.56 -4.50
N ILE A 32 -20.22 -3.53 -5.33
CA ILE A 32 -18.85 -3.86 -4.95
C ILE A 32 -17.86 -2.79 -5.38
N TYR A 33 -16.81 -2.63 -4.58
CA TYR A 33 -15.68 -1.74 -4.88
C TYR A 33 -14.42 -2.23 -4.14
N PHE A 34 -13.25 -1.93 -4.70
CA PHE A 34 -11.99 -2.14 -4.01
C PHE A 34 -11.84 -1.13 -2.88
N ASP A 35 -11.35 -1.59 -1.73
CA ASP A 35 -11.12 -0.72 -0.59
C ASP A 35 -10.05 0.35 -0.89
N HIS A 36 -10.26 1.52 -0.33
CA HIS A 36 -9.36 2.66 -0.40
C HIS A 36 -8.21 2.60 0.61
N GLN A 37 -8.23 1.67 1.56
CA GLN A 37 -7.14 1.50 2.53
C GLN A 37 -6.20 0.39 2.10
N GLU A 38 -4.90 0.70 2.09
CA GLU A 38 -3.88 -0.31 2.06
C GLU A 38 -3.76 -0.91 3.47
N LYS A 39 -4.03 -2.22 3.59
CA LYS A 39 -4.16 -2.89 4.88
C LYS A 39 -2.88 -2.83 5.72
N GLU A 40 -1.72 -2.90 5.06
CA GLU A 40 -0.41 -2.95 5.71
C GLU A 40 0.04 -1.58 6.22
N THR A 41 -0.17 -0.51 5.43
CA THR A 41 0.29 0.83 5.79
C THR A 41 -0.79 1.66 6.50
N GLN A 42 -2.04 1.16 6.54
CA GLN A 42 -3.23 1.90 7.00
C GLN A 42 -3.44 3.24 6.27
N ASN A 43 -2.75 3.43 5.13
CA ASN A 43 -2.83 4.66 4.35
C ASN A 43 -3.99 4.59 3.37
N ASN A 44 -4.66 5.72 3.21
CA ASN A 44 -5.66 5.88 2.17
C ASN A 44 -4.95 6.00 0.82
N LEU A 45 -5.20 5.04 -0.07
CA LEU A 45 -4.82 5.11 -1.48
C LEU A 45 -5.46 6.36 -2.10
N ARG A 46 -4.62 7.29 -2.54
CA ARG A 46 -5.11 8.52 -3.19
C ARG A 46 -5.60 8.28 -4.62
N ALA A 47 -5.20 7.16 -5.22
CA ALA A 47 -5.53 6.73 -6.58
C ALA A 47 -5.88 5.24 -6.59
N ASP A 48 -6.19 4.70 -7.78
CA ASP A 48 -6.35 3.28 -8.04
C ASP A 48 -5.02 2.52 -8.10
N THR A 49 -3.89 3.22 -8.00
CA THR A 49 -2.55 2.64 -8.04
C THR A 49 -2.06 2.24 -6.65
N LEU A 50 -1.63 0.98 -6.52
CA LEU A 50 -0.89 0.46 -5.37
C LEU A 50 0.57 0.24 -5.81
N SER A 51 1.52 0.90 -5.14
CA SER A 51 2.94 0.74 -5.44
C SER A 51 3.56 -0.25 -4.46
N PHE A 52 4.06 -1.37 -4.97
CA PHE A 52 4.79 -2.37 -4.21
C PHE A 52 6.29 -2.25 -4.48
N GLY A 53 7.03 -1.69 -3.52
CA GLY A 53 8.47 -1.46 -3.62
C GLY A 53 9.28 -2.59 -2.98
N TRP A 54 9.81 -3.50 -3.80
CA TRP A 54 10.71 -4.58 -3.36
C TRP A 54 12.01 -4.06 -2.72
N GLY A 55 12.36 -2.79 -2.96
CA GLY A 55 13.52 -2.16 -2.35
C GLY A 55 13.44 -2.15 -0.81
N GLN A 56 12.24 -2.22 -0.22
CA GLN A 56 12.02 -2.29 1.23
C GLN A 56 12.18 -3.70 1.81
N ILE A 57 12.26 -4.72 0.97
CA ILE A 57 12.28 -6.13 1.37
C ILE A 57 13.68 -6.70 1.12
N ASP A 58 14.15 -7.53 2.05
CA ASP A 58 15.43 -8.23 1.93
C ASP A 58 15.58 -8.96 0.59
N GLY A 59 16.79 -8.88 0.02
CA GLY A 59 17.07 -9.31 -1.36
C GLY A 59 16.87 -10.79 -1.63
N ASP A 60 16.93 -11.62 -0.60
CA ASP A 60 16.72 -13.08 -0.67
C ASP A 60 15.24 -13.47 -0.71
N ILE A 61 14.33 -12.55 -0.36
CA ILE A 61 12.89 -12.74 -0.50
C ILE A 61 12.49 -12.42 -1.94
N LEU A 62 12.07 -13.47 -2.66
CA LEU A 62 11.72 -13.39 -4.08
C LEU A 62 10.22 -13.53 -4.36
N GLU A 63 9.41 -13.79 -3.34
CA GLU A 63 7.97 -14.00 -3.47
C GLU A 63 7.25 -13.41 -2.26
N THR A 64 6.12 -12.76 -2.50
CA THR A 64 5.27 -12.20 -1.45
C THR A 64 3.81 -12.20 -1.88
N LYS A 65 2.91 -12.14 -0.92
CA LYS A 65 1.47 -12.10 -1.16
C LYS A 65 0.92 -10.75 -0.75
N ILE A 66 0.22 -10.09 -1.68
CA ILE A 66 -0.62 -8.93 -1.37
C ILE A 66 -2.09 -9.37 -1.31
N SER A 67 -2.89 -8.65 -0.53
CA SER A 67 -4.30 -8.94 -0.33
C SER A 67 -5.13 -7.68 -0.58
N LEU A 68 -5.96 -7.71 -1.62
CA LEU A 68 -6.82 -6.60 -2.01
C LEU A 68 -8.23 -6.82 -1.46
N ARG A 69 -8.63 -5.95 -0.54
CA ARG A 69 -9.98 -5.99 0.04
C ARG A 69 -11.02 -5.46 -0.94
N ILE A 70 -12.12 -6.19 -1.08
CA ILE A 70 -13.28 -5.84 -1.88
C ILE A 70 -14.46 -5.73 -0.94
N ASN A 71 -15.08 -4.56 -0.89
CA ASN A 71 -16.16 -4.24 0.04
C ASN A 71 -17.51 -4.26 -0.66
N LEU A 72 -18.52 -4.68 0.11
CA LEU A 72 -19.93 -4.56 -0.21
C LEU A 72 -20.43 -3.16 0.14
N ILE A 73 -21.27 -2.62 -0.74
CA ILE A 73 -22.25 -1.59 -0.39
C ILE A 73 -23.66 -2.18 -0.55
N GLY A 74 -24.55 -1.93 0.40
CA GLY A 74 -25.91 -2.46 0.41
C GLY A 74 -26.14 -3.55 1.46
N ASP A 75 -27.14 -4.39 1.22
CA ASP A 75 -27.64 -5.32 2.23
C ASP A 75 -26.78 -6.57 2.36
N VAL A 76 -26.65 -7.04 3.60
CA VAL A 76 -26.02 -8.33 3.92
C VAL A 76 -27.09 -9.42 3.79
N VAL A 77 -26.77 -10.48 3.04
CA VAL A 77 -27.67 -11.60 2.76
C VAL A 77 -27.15 -12.89 3.40
N ASP A 78 -28.00 -13.92 3.46
CA ASP A 78 -27.70 -15.23 4.08
C ASP A 78 -27.16 -16.28 3.10
N TYR A 79 -26.77 -15.85 1.89
CA TYR A 79 -26.16 -16.68 0.86
C TYR A 79 -24.91 -16.01 0.26
N ASP A 80 -24.05 -16.81 -0.37
CA ASP A 80 -22.83 -16.31 -0.97
C ASP A 80 -23.09 -15.54 -2.28
N ARG A 81 -22.50 -14.36 -2.41
CA ARG A 81 -22.58 -13.56 -3.65
C ARG A 81 -21.30 -13.69 -4.44
N LYS A 82 -21.37 -14.39 -5.58
CA LYS A 82 -20.24 -14.60 -6.50
C LYS A 82 -20.09 -13.44 -7.49
N PHE A 83 -18.86 -13.14 -7.86
CA PHE A 83 -18.52 -12.16 -8.89
C PHE A 83 -17.14 -12.47 -9.48
N GLN A 84 -16.78 -11.79 -10.57
CA GLN A 84 -15.48 -11.97 -11.22
C GLN A 84 -14.59 -10.73 -11.06
N VAL A 85 -13.29 -10.99 -10.97
CA VAL A 85 -12.23 -10.01 -11.16
C VAL A 85 -11.46 -10.37 -12.41
N LEU A 86 -11.24 -9.41 -13.30
CA LEU A 86 -10.47 -9.62 -14.51
C LEU A 86 -9.06 -9.04 -14.37
N VAL A 87 -8.07 -9.74 -14.91
CA VAL A 87 -6.84 -9.11 -15.37
C VAL A 87 -7.15 -8.40 -16.68
N THR A 88 -6.94 -7.09 -16.73
CA THR A 88 -7.23 -6.27 -17.91
C THR A 88 -5.95 -5.74 -18.53
N GLU A 89 -6.06 -5.19 -19.73
CA GLU A 89 -4.93 -4.49 -20.36
C GLU A 89 -4.39 -3.41 -19.43
N THR A 90 -3.08 -3.43 -19.22
CA THR A 90 -2.39 -2.42 -18.42
C THR A 90 -1.96 -1.30 -19.34
N ILE A 91 -2.55 -0.12 -19.14
CA ILE A 91 -2.22 1.07 -19.93
C ILE A 91 -0.98 1.72 -19.31
N ILE A 92 0.13 1.69 -20.04
CA ILE A 92 1.37 2.37 -19.66
C ILE A 92 1.41 3.76 -20.28
N PRO A 93 1.54 4.84 -19.48
CA PRO A 93 1.73 6.19 -20.00
C PRO A 93 2.96 6.26 -20.92
N GLU A 94 2.87 7.05 -21.99
CA GLU A 94 3.96 7.18 -22.99
C GLU A 94 5.29 7.59 -22.34
N GLU A 95 5.25 8.45 -21.33
CA GLU A 95 6.42 8.93 -20.59
C GLU A 95 7.11 7.84 -19.74
N LEU A 96 6.45 6.71 -19.49
CA LEU A 96 6.96 5.59 -18.72
C LEU A 96 7.38 4.40 -19.59
N LYS A 97 7.17 4.44 -20.91
CA LYS A 97 7.62 3.35 -21.80
C LYS A 97 9.13 3.15 -21.73
N GLY A 98 9.57 1.89 -21.64
CA GLY A 98 10.97 1.52 -21.41
C GLY A 98 11.46 1.75 -19.97
N LYS A 99 10.61 2.27 -19.08
CA LYS A 99 10.84 2.30 -17.62
C LYS A 99 9.80 1.48 -16.85
N MET A 100 8.67 1.17 -17.49
CA MET A 100 7.60 0.37 -16.96
C MET A 100 6.99 -0.45 -18.10
N GLU A 101 6.72 -1.71 -17.82
CA GLU A 101 6.04 -2.62 -18.74
C GLU A 101 4.87 -3.32 -18.04
N ALA A 102 3.97 -3.90 -18.83
CA ALA A 102 2.90 -4.74 -18.29
C ALA A 102 3.49 -6.00 -17.63
N ALA A 103 2.97 -6.35 -16.45
CA ALA A 103 3.36 -7.55 -15.72
C ALA A 103 2.89 -8.81 -16.46
N VAL A 104 3.73 -9.84 -16.48
CA VAL A 104 3.49 -11.11 -17.17
C VAL A 104 3.19 -12.22 -16.15
N GLU A 105 2.07 -12.93 -16.35
CA GLU A 105 1.71 -14.08 -15.53
C GLU A 105 2.79 -15.17 -15.61
N GLY A 106 3.14 -15.76 -14.46
CA GLY A 106 4.19 -16.77 -14.32
C GLY A 106 5.61 -16.19 -14.25
N VAL A 107 5.80 -14.90 -14.56
CA VAL A 107 7.08 -14.20 -14.48
C VAL A 107 7.08 -13.20 -13.33
N ASP A 108 6.13 -12.26 -13.33
CA ASP A 108 6.05 -11.17 -12.34
C ASP A 108 5.00 -11.44 -11.25
N TYR A 109 4.04 -12.34 -11.50
CA TYR A 109 3.04 -12.77 -10.52
C TYR A 109 2.57 -14.21 -10.81
N ARG A 110 2.02 -14.90 -9.82
CA ARG A 110 1.41 -16.24 -10.01
C ARG A 110 -0.03 -16.11 -10.52
N ALA A 111 -0.48 -17.09 -11.30
CA ALA A 111 -1.91 -17.25 -11.59
C ALA A 111 -2.72 -17.33 -10.28
N PHE A 112 -3.88 -16.70 -10.27
CA PHE A 112 -4.78 -16.63 -9.10
C PHE A 112 -6.24 -16.83 -9.53
N GLU A 113 -7.10 -17.14 -8.56
CA GLU A 113 -8.52 -17.36 -8.81
C GLU A 113 -9.23 -16.03 -9.06
N THR A 114 -9.89 -15.93 -10.21
CA THR A 114 -10.63 -14.75 -10.65
C THR A 114 -12.11 -14.79 -10.27
N GLU A 115 -12.65 -15.97 -9.94
CA GLU A 115 -13.97 -16.11 -9.31
C GLU A 115 -13.84 -15.78 -7.82
N CYS A 116 -14.49 -14.70 -7.40
CA CYS A 116 -14.52 -14.25 -6.02
C CYS A 116 -15.92 -14.41 -5.44
N MET A 117 -16.01 -14.42 -4.11
CA MET A 117 -17.28 -14.46 -3.39
C MET A 117 -17.24 -13.57 -2.16
N ILE A 118 -18.35 -12.87 -1.90
CA ILE A 118 -18.67 -12.33 -0.58
C ILE A 118 -19.48 -13.41 0.14
N PRO A 119 -18.96 -14.01 1.23
CA PRO A 119 -19.67 -15.05 1.95
C PRO A 119 -21.01 -14.56 2.54
N ALA A 120 -21.92 -15.49 2.79
CA ALA A 120 -23.13 -15.23 3.57
C ALA A 120 -22.78 -14.50 4.89
N HIS A 121 -23.59 -13.49 5.22
CA HIS A 121 -23.43 -12.64 6.41
C HIS A 121 -22.17 -11.76 6.46
N GLU A 122 -21.38 -11.70 5.38
CA GLU A 122 -20.19 -10.86 5.30
C GLU A 122 -20.40 -9.59 4.46
N VAL A 123 -19.55 -8.59 4.73
CA VAL A 123 -19.55 -7.27 4.05
C VAL A 123 -18.34 -7.05 3.16
N SER A 124 -17.44 -8.03 3.07
CA SER A 124 -16.23 -7.90 2.28
C SER A 124 -15.59 -9.26 2.04
N THR A 125 -14.71 -9.31 1.05
CA THR A 125 -13.82 -10.43 0.79
C THR A 125 -12.44 -9.92 0.42
N ASN A 126 -11.44 -10.80 0.31
CA ASN A 126 -10.11 -10.44 -0.13
C ASN A 126 -9.72 -11.23 -1.38
N LEU A 127 -9.08 -10.55 -2.32
CA LEU A 127 -8.38 -11.15 -3.45
C LEU A 127 -6.88 -11.20 -3.13
N ASP A 128 -6.34 -12.40 -2.98
CA ASP A 128 -4.92 -12.62 -2.74
C ASP A 128 -4.16 -12.79 -4.06
N ILE A 129 -3.08 -12.05 -4.23
CA ILE A 129 -2.20 -12.12 -5.41
C ILE A 129 -0.77 -12.32 -4.94
N THR A 130 -0.11 -13.33 -5.50
CA THR A 130 1.31 -13.58 -5.25
C THR A 130 2.17 -12.86 -6.28
N LEU A 131 2.99 -11.92 -5.82
CA LEU A 131 3.95 -11.17 -6.62
C LEU A 131 5.33 -11.85 -6.57
N LEU A 132 6.05 -11.75 -7.69
CA LEU A 132 7.38 -12.33 -7.85
C LEU A 132 8.40 -11.20 -8.08
N ARG A 133 9.53 -11.30 -7.39
CA ARG A 133 10.66 -10.38 -7.56
C ARG A 133 11.54 -10.87 -8.69
N THR A 134 11.66 -10.09 -9.76
CA THR A 134 12.49 -10.43 -10.91
C THR A 134 13.66 -9.45 -11.04
N GLU A 135 14.78 -9.88 -11.63
CA GLU A 135 15.93 -9.01 -11.87
C GLU A 135 15.57 -7.80 -12.74
N ALA A 136 14.55 -7.91 -13.59
CA ALA A 136 14.07 -6.81 -14.43
C ALA A 136 13.61 -5.60 -13.62
N LEU A 137 13.14 -5.80 -12.38
CA LEU A 137 12.67 -4.73 -11.50
C LEU A 137 13.76 -3.73 -11.10
N GLN A 138 15.03 -4.10 -11.28
CA GLN A 138 16.18 -3.23 -11.05
C GLN A 138 16.27 -2.08 -12.06
N THR A 139 15.73 -2.28 -13.27
CA THR A 139 15.78 -1.29 -14.35
C THR A 139 14.40 -0.82 -14.80
N GLU A 140 13.38 -1.67 -14.67
CA GLU A 140 12.05 -1.42 -15.19
C GLU A 140 10.96 -1.89 -14.23
N SER A 141 9.99 -1.04 -13.96
CA SER A 141 8.81 -1.41 -13.18
C SER A 141 7.90 -2.38 -13.95
N ARG A 142 7.06 -3.11 -13.22
CA ARG A 142 6.04 -4.00 -13.79
C ARG A 142 4.67 -3.63 -13.24
N ALA A 143 3.69 -3.46 -14.11
CA ALA A 143 2.34 -3.03 -13.72
C ALA A 143 1.28 -4.08 -14.07
N LEU A 144 0.41 -4.40 -13.12
CA LEU A 144 -0.72 -5.31 -13.26
C LEU A 144 -2.02 -4.57 -12.99
N THR A 145 -2.89 -4.47 -13.99
CA THR A 145 -4.25 -3.93 -13.82
C THR A 145 -5.25 -5.06 -13.62
N ILE A 146 -6.06 -4.93 -12.57
CA ILE A 146 -7.22 -5.77 -12.33
C ILE A 146 -8.49 -4.92 -12.19
N ALA A 147 -9.63 -5.45 -12.64
CA ALA A 147 -10.90 -4.75 -12.61
C ALA A 147 -12.03 -5.66 -12.11
N LEU A 148 -12.96 -5.10 -11.34
CA LEU A 148 -14.19 -5.78 -10.95
C LEU A 148 -15.11 -5.93 -12.16
N GLN A 149 -16.03 -6.89 -12.11
CA GLN A 149 -17.18 -6.97 -13.01
C GLN A 149 -18.49 -6.88 -12.24
N GLU A 150 -19.46 -6.18 -12.83
CA GLU A 150 -20.83 -6.21 -12.34
C GLU A 150 -21.46 -7.58 -12.55
N THR A 151 -22.39 -7.94 -11.68
CA THR A 151 -23.30 -9.07 -11.85
C THR A 151 -24.74 -8.57 -11.83
N GLU A 152 -25.72 -9.46 -11.92
CA GLU A 152 -27.13 -9.07 -11.74
C GLU A 152 -27.37 -8.50 -10.33
N GLU A 153 -26.71 -9.04 -9.31
CA GLU A 153 -26.89 -8.66 -7.89
C GLU A 153 -25.90 -7.62 -7.38
N LEU A 154 -24.71 -7.50 -8.00
CA LEU A 154 -23.63 -6.62 -7.56
C LEU A 154 -23.30 -5.58 -8.63
N LYS A 155 -23.65 -4.32 -8.37
CA LYS A 155 -23.46 -3.18 -9.28
C LYS A 155 -22.33 -2.25 -8.84
N PHE A 156 -21.94 -1.33 -9.71
CA PHE A 156 -20.95 -0.30 -9.42
C PHE A 156 -21.60 0.96 -8.85
N LEU A 157 -22.13 0.87 -7.63
CA LEU A 157 -22.87 1.94 -6.97
C LEU A 157 -21.98 2.99 -6.30
N TYR A 158 -20.74 2.62 -5.96
CA TYR A 158 -19.79 3.51 -5.30
C TYR A 158 -18.44 3.51 -6.04
N SER A 159 -17.84 4.68 -6.11
CA SER A 159 -16.41 4.88 -6.36
C SER A 159 -16.06 6.31 -6.03
N ARG A 160 -14.88 6.53 -5.47
CA ARG A 160 -14.26 7.85 -5.48
C ARG A 160 -13.93 8.23 -6.92
N GLU A 161 -13.89 9.53 -7.17
CA GLU A 161 -13.52 10.10 -8.45
C GLU A 161 -12.24 10.91 -8.30
N ILE A 162 -11.36 10.79 -9.30
CA ILE A 162 -10.23 11.71 -9.48
C ILE A 162 -10.48 12.50 -10.76
N THR A 163 -10.13 13.79 -10.69
CA THR A 163 -10.05 14.67 -11.85
C THR A 163 -8.60 14.76 -12.30
N ASP A 164 -8.33 14.47 -13.58
CA ASP A 164 -7.00 14.64 -14.15
C ASP A 164 -6.67 16.12 -14.46
N LYS A 165 -5.47 16.37 -15.00
CA LYS A 165 -5.03 17.73 -15.36
C LYS A 165 -5.86 18.35 -16.49
N GLU A 166 -6.51 17.52 -17.30
CA GLU A 166 -7.37 17.92 -18.42
C GLU A 166 -8.84 18.05 -18.00
N ASN A 167 -9.12 17.95 -16.69
CA ASN A 167 -10.43 18.05 -16.08
C ASN A 167 -11.38 16.87 -16.41
N ASN A 168 -10.85 15.74 -16.85
CA ASN A 168 -11.62 14.51 -17.00
C ASN A 168 -11.77 13.81 -15.66
N ARG A 169 -12.99 13.34 -15.35
CA ARG A 169 -13.28 12.58 -14.14
C ARG A 169 -13.21 11.09 -14.42
N ARG A 170 -12.55 10.34 -13.54
CA ARG A 170 -12.49 8.88 -13.61
C ARG A 170 -12.79 8.25 -12.25
N ARG A 171 -13.48 7.11 -12.29
CA ARG A 171 -13.75 6.26 -11.12
C ARG A 171 -12.51 5.43 -10.80
N ILE A 172 -12.11 5.40 -9.53
CA ILE A 172 -10.84 4.79 -9.10
C ILE A 172 -11.00 3.61 -8.13
N ASP A 173 -12.22 3.21 -7.75
CA ASP A 173 -12.42 2.06 -6.84
C ASP A 173 -12.99 0.82 -7.53
N LEU A 174 -13.08 0.85 -8.86
CA LEU A 174 -13.53 -0.30 -9.67
C LEU A 174 -12.38 -1.13 -10.24
N GLN A 175 -11.18 -0.57 -10.21
CA GLN A 175 -9.96 -1.23 -10.68
C GLN A 175 -8.81 -0.96 -9.70
N ARG A 176 -7.77 -1.78 -9.77
CA ARG A 176 -6.50 -1.56 -9.08
C ARG A 176 -5.36 -1.77 -10.06
N VAL A 177 -4.37 -0.87 -10.03
CA VAL A 177 -3.12 -0.99 -10.76
C VAL A 177 -2.02 -1.26 -9.75
N ILE A 178 -1.51 -2.49 -9.71
CA ILE A 178 -0.40 -2.89 -8.84
C ILE A 178 0.90 -2.62 -9.60
N VAL A 179 1.73 -1.72 -9.09
CA VAL A 179 3.02 -1.36 -9.69
C VAL A 179 4.14 -1.93 -8.83
N MET A 180 4.88 -2.91 -9.35
CA MET A 180 6.05 -3.50 -8.74
C MET A 180 7.32 -2.78 -9.21
N ASN A 181 8.21 -2.45 -8.28
CA ASN A 181 9.50 -1.82 -8.56
C ASN A 181 10.51 -2.13 -7.46
N GLU A 182 11.77 -1.75 -7.65
CA GLU A 182 12.84 -1.86 -6.64
C GLU A 182 13.05 -0.60 -5.80
N ASN A 183 12.11 0.34 -5.83
CA ASN A 183 12.29 1.63 -5.19
C ASN A 183 12.35 1.49 -3.66
N LEU A 184 13.45 1.95 -3.07
CA LEU A 184 13.52 2.30 -1.65
C LEU A 184 13.33 3.81 -1.53
N ALA A 185 12.26 4.23 -0.87
CA ALA A 185 11.96 5.64 -0.70
C ALA A 185 13.08 6.34 0.08
N LYS A 186 13.48 7.55 -0.35
CA LYS A 186 14.35 8.42 0.44
C LYS A 186 13.64 8.73 1.76
N PRO A 187 14.21 8.36 2.93
CA PRO A 187 13.61 8.72 4.20
C PRO A 187 13.58 10.24 4.34
N ASP A 188 12.47 10.81 4.83
CA ASP A 188 12.37 12.25 5.03
C ASP A 188 13.53 12.73 5.91
N TRP A 189 13.83 12.03 7.00
CA TRP A 189 14.90 12.45 7.91
C TRP A 189 16.29 12.59 7.25
N TRP A 190 16.53 12.00 6.07
CA TRP A 190 17.81 12.12 5.36
C TRP A 190 18.18 13.58 5.10
N TYR A 191 17.21 14.48 4.84
CA TYR A 191 17.51 15.91 4.61
C TYR A 191 18.17 16.57 5.83
N ARG A 192 17.92 16.06 7.05
CA ARG A 192 18.52 16.60 8.29
C ARG A 192 19.94 16.09 8.52
N HIS A 193 20.31 14.99 7.86
CA HIS A 193 21.55 14.25 8.08
C HIS A 193 22.38 14.13 6.81
N GLU A 194 22.16 15.02 5.83
CA GLU A 194 22.90 15.05 4.57
C GLU A 194 24.40 15.30 4.78
N ALA A 195 24.79 16.04 5.83
CA ALA A 195 26.19 16.20 6.21
C ALA A 195 26.86 14.87 6.63
N ILE A 196 26.07 13.89 7.10
CA ILE A 196 26.54 12.56 7.52
C ILE A 196 26.56 11.60 6.33
N PHE A 197 25.51 11.58 5.51
CA PHE A 197 25.34 10.55 4.46
C PHE A 197 25.65 11.03 3.04
N GLY A 198 25.70 12.35 2.82
CA GLY A 198 25.86 12.95 1.50
C GLY A 198 24.57 12.87 0.67
N GLU A 199 24.74 13.08 -0.64
CA GLU A 199 23.64 12.95 -1.60
C GLU A 199 23.02 11.55 -1.53
N TYR A 200 21.69 11.51 -1.54
CA TYR A 200 20.93 10.26 -1.50
C TYR A 200 21.00 9.57 -2.85
N SER A 201 21.38 8.29 -2.83
CA SER A 201 21.05 7.34 -3.88
C SER A 201 20.37 6.12 -3.26
N MET A 202 19.52 5.45 -4.03
CA MET A 202 18.84 4.24 -3.57
C MET A 202 19.88 3.15 -3.30
N LYS A 203 20.83 2.96 -4.21
CA LYS A 203 21.97 2.03 -4.04
C LYS A 203 22.73 2.28 -2.74
N LYS A 204 23.03 3.53 -2.38
CA LYS A 204 23.71 3.87 -1.12
C LYS A 204 22.87 3.50 0.09
N SER A 205 21.58 3.85 0.09
CA SER A 205 20.66 3.53 1.18
C SER A 205 20.54 2.03 1.41
N ILE A 206 20.40 1.25 0.32
CA ILE A 206 20.37 -0.22 0.36
C ILE A 206 21.70 -0.76 0.89
N THR A 207 22.83 -0.28 0.38
CA THR A 207 24.17 -0.72 0.82
C THR A 207 24.38 -0.48 2.31
N ILE A 208 23.94 0.68 2.83
CA ILE A 208 24.00 0.98 4.27
C ILE A 208 23.18 -0.03 5.06
N CYS A 209 21.94 -0.30 4.64
CA CYS A 209 21.06 -1.24 5.33
C CYS A 209 21.67 -2.65 5.36
N ASP A 210 22.15 -3.13 4.21
CA ASP A 210 22.69 -4.47 4.05
C ASP A 210 23.98 -4.66 4.87
N VAL A 211 24.90 -3.70 4.85
CA VAL A 211 26.18 -3.77 5.59
C VAL A 211 25.95 -3.69 7.10
N MET A 212 25.00 -2.85 7.53
CA MET A 212 24.71 -2.64 8.95
C MET A 212 23.70 -3.62 9.52
N GLY A 213 23.07 -4.46 8.69
CA GLY A 213 21.97 -5.34 9.10
C GLY A 213 20.75 -4.57 9.62
N ILE A 214 20.44 -3.43 9.01
CA ILE A 214 19.30 -2.59 9.37
C ILE A 214 18.11 -2.98 8.52
N ASP A 215 16.97 -3.25 9.17
CA ASP A 215 15.71 -3.46 8.47
C ASP A 215 15.31 -2.21 7.68
N ARG A 216 15.02 -2.40 6.39
CA ARG A 216 14.78 -1.28 5.46
C ARG A 216 13.46 -0.55 5.77
N THR A 217 12.46 -1.23 6.36
CA THR A 217 11.22 -0.59 6.80
C THR A 217 11.45 0.30 8.01
N GLU A 218 12.32 -0.15 8.93
CA GLU A 218 12.76 0.66 10.07
C GLU A 218 13.58 1.86 9.59
N TRP A 219 14.51 1.66 8.63
CA TRP A 219 15.36 2.70 8.07
C TRP A 219 14.56 3.87 7.47
N ILE A 220 13.54 3.57 6.66
CA ILE A 220 12.72 4.62 6.03
C ILE A 220 11.73 5.29 6.98
N SER A 221 11.54 4.75 8.19
CA SER A 221 10.63 5.34 9.17
C SER A 221 11.13 6.70 9.67
N ASN A 222 10.20 7.62 9.92
CA ASN A 222 10.54 8.95 10.42
C ASN A 222 11.23 8.93 11.79
N ASP A 223 10.90 7.94 12.63
CA ASP A 223 11.45 7.80 13.97
C ASP A 223 12.93 7.39 13.96
N TYR A 224 13.38 6.68 12.93
CA TYR A 224 14.77 6.28 12.78
C TYR A 224 15.71 7.49 12.74
N GLY A 225 15.27 8.56 12.07
CA GLY A 225 15.96 9.84 11.95
C GLY A 225 16.26 10.55 13.26
N ASN A 226 15.64 10.15 14.37
CA ASN A 226 15.85 10.75 15.69
C ASN A 226 17.04 10.13 16.44
N ARG A 227 17.72 9.12 15.85
CA ARG A 227 18.87 8.43 16.43
C ARG A 227 20.20 9.08 16.05
N THR A 228 20.34 10.40 16.22
CA THR A 228 21.48 11.18 15.69
C THR A 228 22.86 10.58 15.99
N ALA A 229 23.12 10.17 17.23
CA ALA A 229 24.41 9.57 17.59
C ALA A 229 24.68 8.25 16.83
N TYR A 230 23.63 7.46 16.61
CA TYR A 230 23.74 6.21 15.85
C TYR A 230 23.92 6.49 14.35
N LEU A 231 23.25 7.49 13.80
CA LEU A 231 23.41 7.90 12.41
C LEU A 231 24.84 8.40 12.13
N ILE A 232 25.43 9.17 13.05
CA ILE A 232 26.85 9.58 12.96
C ILE A 232 27.77 8.34 12.95
N PHE A 233 27.52 7.39 13.84
CA PHE A 233 28.26 6.13 13.86
C PHE A 233 28.15 5.37 12.55
N ILE A 234 26.94 5.22 12.00
CA ILE A 234 26.70 4.56 10.70
C ILE A 234 27.50 5.25 9.61
N GLY A 235 27.40 6.58 9.49
CA GLY A 235 28.13 7.33 8.47
C GLY A 235 29.63 7.11 8.53
N GLN A 236 30.24 7.24 9.72
CA GLN A 236 31.67 7.03 9.92
C GLN A 236 32.11 5.59 9.66
N TYR A 237 31.32 4.61 10.13
CA TYR A 237 31.58 3.20 9.88
C TYR A 237 31.53 2.89 8.39
N MET A 238 30.47 3.35 7.70
CA MET A 238 30.27 3.09 6.29
C MET A 238 31.35 3.73 5.42
N GLN A 239 31.84 4.93 5.76
CA GLN A 239 32.96 5.50 5.02
C GLN A 239 34.24 4.67 5.17
N ARG A 240 34.54 4.17 6.38
CA ARG A 240 35.69 3.27 6.60
C ARG A 240 35.52 1.98 5.81
N TRP A 241 34.33 1.38 5.87
CA TRP A 241 34.01 0.17 5.13
C TRP A 241 34.15 0.38 3.62
N LEU A 242 33.66 1.51 3.06
CA LEU A 242 33.82 1.87 1.65
C LEU A 242 35.29 2.01 1.24
N ASN A 243 36.12 2.61 2.09
CA ASN A 243 37.56 2.76 1.84
C ASN A 243 38.31 1.42 1.81
N GLU A 244 37.76 0.38 2.46
CA GLU A 244 38.33 -0.96 2.49
C GLU A 244 37.91 -1.83 1.28
N GLN A 245 36.93 -1.39 0.48
CA GLN A 245 36.43 -2.17 -0.66
C GLN A 245 37.42 -2.20 -1.82
N ASN A 246 37.66 -3.41 -2.35
CA ASN A 246 38.45 -3.63 -3.55
C ASN A 246 37.78 -4.72 -4.41
N PRO A 247 37.16 -4.36 -5.56
CA PRO A 247 37.17 -3.04 -6.19
C PRO A 247 36.36 -1.99 -5.41
N PRO A 248 36.62 -0.69 -5.61
CA PRO A 248 35.82 0.38 -5.02
C PRO A 248 34.34 0.30 -5.46
N ILE A 249 33.45 0.75 -4.58
CA ILE A 249 32.01 0.78 -4.85
C ILE A 249 31.62 2.14 -5.42
N TYR A 250 30.92 2.13 -6.54
CA TYR A 250 30.42 3.31 -7.25
C TYR A 250 28.92 3.50 -7.01
N GLU A 251 28.42 4.70 -7.26
CA GLU A 251 26.99 5.04 -7.31
C GLU A 251 26.30 4.30 -8.48
N GLU A 252 25.03 4.60 -8.72
CA GLU A 252 24.22 3.96 -9.79
C GLU A 252 24.73 4.26 -11.20
N ASP A 253 25.42 5.39 -11.40
CA ASP A 253 26.04 5.77 -12.67
C ASP A 253 27.25 4.91 -13.05
N GLY A 254 27.82 4.16 -12.09
CA GLY A 254 29.04 3.36 -12.29
C GLY A 254 30.33 4.18 -12.44
N GLU A 255 30.27 5.50 -12.28
CA GLU A 255 31.40 6.43 -12.48
C GLU A 255 31.75 7.20 -11.19
N THR A 256 30.74 7.61 -10.44
CA THR A 256 30.91 8.36 -9.20
C THR A 256 31.25 7.42 -8.06
N LEU A 257 32.38 7.64 -7.38
CA LEU A 257 32.74 6.83 -6.21
C LEU A 257 31.73 7.07 -5.09
N MET A 258 31.18 5.99 -4.53
CA MET A 258 30.27 6.09 -3.40
C MET A 258 31.04 6.59 -2.17
N THR A 259 30.58 7.69 -1.60
CA THR A 259 31.12 8.26 -0.36
C THR A 259 29.99 8.72 0.56
N MET A 260 30.29 8.76 1.86
CA MET A 260 29.41 9.35 2.87
C MET A 260 29.60 10.87 2.91
N GLY A 261 28.77 11.57 3.67
CA GLY A 261 28.84 13.02 3.81
C GLY A 261 30.11 13.49 4.52
N PRO A 262 30.45 14.79 4.43
CA PRO A 262 31.70 15.34 4.95
C PRO A 262 31.94 15.08 6.45
N ASP A 263 30.89 14.99 7.27
CA ASP A 263 31.02 14.72 8.71
C ASP A 263 31.45 13.28 9.01
N SER A 264 31.31 12.38 8.04
CA SER A 264 31.63 10.96 8.14
C SER A 264 32.98 10.59 7.55
N GLN A 265 33.67 11.53 6.89
CA GLN A 265 34.93 11.30 6.19
C GLN A 265 36.18 11.45 7.06
N ASN A 266 36.01 11.87 8.31
CA ASN A 266 37.11 12.11 9.27
C ASN A 266 37.34 10.93 10.23
#